data_AF-A0AA42R5C6-F1
#
_entry.id   AF-A0AA42R5C6-F1
#
_cell.length_a   1.000
_cell.length_b   1.000
_cell.length_c   1.000
_cell.angle_alpha   90.00
_cell.angle_beta   90.00
_cell.angle_gamma   90.00
#
_symmetry.space_group_name_H-M   'P 1'
#
loop_
_entity.id
_entity.type
_entity.pdbx_description
1 polymer ?
#
loop_
_entity_poly.entity_id
_entity_poly.type
_entity_poly.pdbx_seq_one_letter_code
_entity_poly.pdbx_strand_id
1 'polypeptide(L)'
;MLRKPQHKHKRSELSVMTRYAALVMALISFASWAGTWQLRQGDEGVMLWTQPHPPTSFQALRLEMRVNADPGALITVLRNTVRH
;
A
#
# COMPACT_ATOMS: atom_id res chain seq x y z
N MET A 1 12.03 55.15 20.84
CA MET A 1 11.21 53.92 20.92
C MET A 1 11.48 53.05 19.70
N LEU A 2 12.17 51.93 19.91
CA LEU A 2 12.68 51.03 18.86
C LEU A 2 11.55 50.07 18.41
N ARG A 3 10.96 50.26 17.21
CA ARG A 3 9.99 49.30 16.65
C ARG A 3 10.72 48.02 16.24
N LYS A 4 10.59 46.97 17.05
CA LYS A 4 11.13 45.62 16.78
C LYS A 4 10.36 44.91 15.63
N PRO A 5 11.01 43.96 14.93
CA PRO A 5 10.62 43.53 13.60
C PRO A 5 9.55 42.41 13.63
N GLN A 6 8.28 42.79 13.50
CA GLN A 6 7.15 41.84 13.38
C GLN A 6 7.14 41.06 12.06
N HIS A 7 7.98 41.44 11.09
CA HIS A 7 7.95 40.87 9.74
C HIS A 7 8.74 39.55 9.57
N LYS A 8 9.67 39.24 10.49
CA LYS A 8 10.44 37.98 10.45
C LYS A 8 9.64 36.79 11.00
N HIS A 9 8.83 37.01 12.03
CA HIS A 9 8.10 35.95 12.73
C HIS A 9 7.01 35.33 11.85
N LYS A 10 6.25 36.17 11.13
CA LYS A 10 5.20 35.72 10.20
C LYS A 10 5.75 34.89 9.02
N ARG A 11 6.98 35.17 8.58
CA ARG A 11 7.65 34.45 7.47
C ARG A 11 8.16 33.08 7.91
N SER A 12 8.61 32.95 9.17
CA SER A 12 8.97 31.66 9.75
C SER A 12 7.74 30.74 9.91
N GLU A 13 6.60 31.27 10.38
CA GLU A 13 5.37 30.50 10.54
C GLU A 13 4.84 29.97 9.21
N LEU A 14 4.89 30.77 8.14
CA LEU A 14 4.54 30.30 6.81
C LEU A 14 5.43 29.15 6.35
N SER A 15 6.75 29.23 6.58
CA SER A 15 7.67 28.14 6.22
C SER A 15 7.39 26.87 7.03
N VAL A 16 6.98 27.03 8.29
CA VAL A 16 6.65 25.93 9.19
C VAL A 16 5.35 25.27 8.73
N MET A 17 4.30 26.04 8.43
CA MET A 17 3.05 25.50 7.90
C MET A 17 3.22 24.82 6.53
N THR A 18 4.05 25.36 5.64
CA THR A 18 4.36 24.70 4.36
C THR A 18 5.10 23.38 4.56
N ARG A 19 6.04 23.31 5.51
CA ARG A 19 6.73 22.05 5.86
C ARG A 19 5.77 21.02 6.44
N TYR A 20 4.85 21.43 7.31
CA TYR A 20 3.82 20.54 7.83
C TYR A 20 2.86 20.06 6.73
N ALA A 21 2.43 20.94 5.83
CA ALA A 21 1.61 20.55 4.68
C ALA A 21 2.34 19.55 3.77
N ALA A 22 3.62 19.79 3.48
CA ALA A 22 4.45 18.86 2.70
C ALA A 22 4.64 17.52 3.42
N LEU A 23 4.84 17.52 4.74
CA LEU A 23 4.97 16.32 5.55
C LEU A 23 3.66 15.51 5.53
N VAL A 24 2.51 16.17 5.74
CA VAL A 24 1.19 15.54 5.67
C VAL A 24 0.94 14.94 4.29
N MET A 25 1.26 15.67 3.22
CA MET A 25 1.17 15.15 1.84
C MET A 25 2.08 13.94 1.62
N ALA A 26 3.29 13.95 2.17
CA ALA A 26 4.21 12.82 2.09
C ALA A 26 3.70 11.60 2.87
N LEU A 27 3.15 11.79 4.08
CA LEU A 27 2.54 10.72 4.87
C LEU A 27 1.30 10.11 4.18
N ILE A 28 0.43 10.94 3.60
CA ILE A 28 -0.75 10.45 2.86
C ILE A 28 -0.32 9.68 1.61
N SER A 29 0.69 10.17 0.91
CA SER A 29 1.27 9.47 -0.25
C SER A 29 1.85 8.11 0.16
N PHE A 30 2.58 8.06 1.27
CA PHE A 30 3.14 6.82 1.80
C PHE A 30 2.07 5.85 2.30
N ALA A 31 1.00 6.35 2.95
CA ALA A 31 -0.13 5.54 3.39
C ALA A 31 -0.89 4.92 2.20
N SER A 32 -0.95 5.61 1.05
CA SER A 32 -1.55 5.05 -0.17
C SER A 32 -0.74 3.90 -0.79
N TRP A 33 0.53 3.76 -0.43
CA TRP A 33 1.39 2.65 -0.87
C TRP A 33 1.17 1.38 -0.04
N ALA A 34 0.63 1.51 1.17
CA ALA A 34 0.10 0.39 1.95
C ALA A 34 -1.30 0.00 1.44
N GLY A 35 -1.44 -0.10 0.12
CA GLY A 35 -2.66 -0.56 -0.52
C GLY A 35 -3.03 -1.93 0.04
N THR A 36 -4.25 -2.06 0.56
CA THR A 36 -4.75 -3.35 1.03
C THR A 36 -4.98 -4.27 -0.16
N TRP A 37 -4.96 -5.58 0.07
CA TRP A 37 -5.32 -6.57 -0.94
C TRP A 37 -6.75 -6.31 -1.42
N GLN A 38 -6.91 -6.10 -2.72
CA GLN A 38 -8.20 -5.89 -3.37
C GLN A 38 -8.58 -7.13 -4.16
N LEU A 39 -9.79 -7.65 -3.94
CA LEU A 39 -10.34 -8.75 -4.73
C LEU A 39 -10.64 -8.24 -6.15
N ARG A 40 -10.02 -8.86 -7.16
CA ARG A 40 -10.22 -8.54 -8.58
C ARG A 40 -11.23 -9.46 -9.24
N GLN A 41 -11.17 -10.75 -8.96
CA GLN A 41 -12.00 -11.75 -9.62
C GLN A 41 -12.19 -12.95 -8.70
N GLY A 42 -13.40 -13.50 -8.67
CA GLY A 42 -13.72 -14.73 -7.97
C GLY A 42 -14.49 -15.63 -8.92
N ASP A 43 -14.00 -16.83 -9.20
CA ASP A 43 -14.67 -17.83 -10.03
C ASP A 43 -14.38 -19.25 -9.52
N GLU A 44 -15.40 -20.10 -9.46
CA GLU A 44 -15.28 -21.53 -9.09
C GLU A 44 -14.43 -21.82 -7.83
N GLY A 45 -14.49 -20.95 -6.81
CA GLY A 45 -13.73 -21.11 -5.55
C GLY A 45 -12.28 -20.61 -5.61
N VAL A 46 -11.86 -20.01 -6.72
CA VAL A 46 -10.60 -19.29 -6.90
C VAL A 46 -10.85 -17.79 -6.77
N MET A 47 -10.10 -17.12 -5.90
CA MET A 47 -10.12 -15.68 -5.66
C MET A 47 -8.78 -15.07 -6.06
N LEU A 48 -8.81 -14.10 -6.98
CA LEU A 48 -7.66 -13.31 -7.38
C LEU A 48 -7.64 -11.99 -6.60
N TRP A 49 -6.59 -11.80 -5.85
CA TRP A 49 -6.30 -10.59 -5.10
C TRP A 49 -5.15 -9.83 -5.76
N THR A 50 -5.27 -8.51 -5.82
CA THR A 50 -4.21 -7.63 -6.29
C THR A 50 -3.90 -6.56 -5.27
N GLN A 51 -2.62 -6.27 -5.09
CA GLN A 51 -2.17 -5.13 -4.31
C GLN A 51 -1.75 -4.00 -5.27
N PRO A 52 -2.34 -2.79 -5.15
CA PRO A 52 -1.98 -1.67 -6.02
C PRO A 52 -0.57 -1.14 -5.68
N HIS A 53 0.17 -0.71 -6.70
CA HIS A 53 1.48 -0.05 -6.53
C HIS A 53 1.57 1.25 -7.32
N PRO A 54 1.08 2.38 -6.81
CA PRO A 54 1.33 3.66 -7.48
C PRO A 54 2.85 3.88 -7.60
N PRO A 55 3.42 4.18 -8.79
CA PRO A 55 2.79 4.61 -10.04
C PRO A 55 2.52 3.52 -11.11
N THR A 56 2.85 2.24 -10.88
CA THR A 56 2.60 1.13 -11.81
C THR A 56 1.25 0.45 -11.56
N SER A 57 0.85 -0.47 -12.45
CA SER A 57 -0.48 -1.08 -12.41
C SER A 57 -0.71 -2.02 -11.23
N PHE A 58 0.31 -2.78 -10.78
CA PHE A 58 0.19 -3.75 -9.67
C PHE A 58 1.54 -3.98 -8.96
N GLN A 59 1.52 -4.15 -7.63
CA GLN A 59 2.70 -4.58 -6.84
C GLN A 59 2.83 -6.09 -6.79
N ALA A 60 1.70 -6.75 -6.54
CA ALA A 60 1.65 -8.14 -6.18
C ALA A 60 0.30 -8.74 -6.55
N LEU A 61 0.34 -10.01 -6.96
CA LEU A 61 -0.81 -10.85 -7.27
C LEU A 61 -0.84 -11.98 -6.26
N ARG A 62 -2.02 -12.27 -5.73
CA ARG A 62 -2.26 -13.41 -4.83
C ARG A 62 -3.46 -14.18 -5.38
N LEU A 63 -3.26 -15.46 -5.65
CA LEU A 63 -4.34 -16.40 -5.97
C LEU A 63 -4.68 -17.18 -4.69
N GLU A 64 -5.94 -17.19 -4.31
CA GLU A 64 -6.46 -17.97 -3.20
C GLU A 64 -7.45 -18.99 -3.77
N MET A 65 -7.27 -20.28 -3.50
CA MET A 65 -8.20 -21.31 -3.95
C MET A 65 -8.69 -22.10 -2.75
N ARG A 66 -10.01 -22.18 -2.59
CA ARG A 66 -10.63 -23.07 -1.60
C ARG A 66 -10.80 -24.44 -2.22
N VAL A 67 -10.03 -25.41 -1.74
CA VAL A 67 -10.10 -26.79 -2.20
C VAL A 67 -10.67 -27.65 -1.08
N ASN A 68 -11.71 -28.42 -1.39
CA ASN A 68 -12.22 -29.46 -0.52
C ASN A 68 -11.47 -30.78 -0.81
N ALA A 69 -10.23 -30.88 -0.34
CA ALA A 69 -9.40 -32.07 -0.49
C ALA A 69 -8.59 -32.31 0.78
N ASP A 70 -8.11 -33.54 0.96
CA ASP A 70 -7.26 -33.88 2.08
C ASP A 70 -5.99 -32.99 2.08
N PRO A 71 -5.67 -32.33 3.22
CA PRO A 71 -4.52 -31.42 3.30
C PRO A 71 -3.19 -32.08 2.92
N GLY A 72 -3.02 -33.38 3.21
CA GLY A 72 -1.82 -34.16 2.88
C GLY A 72 -1.67 -34.39 1.38
N ALA A 73 -2.77 -34.66 0.68
CA ALA A 73 -2.78 -34.76 -0.77
C ALA A 73 -2.42 -33.42 -1.43
N LEU A 74 -2.91 -32.30 -0.88
CA LEU A 74 -2.64 -30.96 -1.41
C LEU A 74 -1.17 -30.56 -1.32
N ILE A 75 -0.53 -30.81 -0.16
CA ILE A 75 0.89 -30.57 0.05
C ILE A 75 1.74 -31.42 -0.90
N THR A 76 1.32 -32.65 -1.17
CA THR A 76 2.02 -33.57 -2.07
C THR A 76 2.00 -33.06 -3.51
N VAL A 77 0.84 -32.60 -4.00
CA VAL A 77 0.70 -32.00 -5.33
C VAL A 77 1.52 -30.71 -5.44
N LEU A 78 1.43 -29.80 -4.47
CA LEU A 78 2.20 -28.55 -4.45
C LEU A 78 3.71 -28.80 -4.42
N ARG A 79 4.16 -29.80 -3.66
CA ARG A 79 5.58 -30.16 -3.60
C ARG A 79 6.08 -30.70 -4.94
N ASN A 80 5.24 -31.45 -5.66
CA ASN A 80 5.59 -31.97 -6.98
C ASN A 80 5.62 -30.87 -8.04
N THR A 81 4.71 -29.90 -8.00
CA THR A 81 4.71 -28.77 -8.94
C THR A 81 5.85 -27.78 -8.72
N VAL A 82 6.41 -27.68 -7.51
CA VAL A 82 7.63 -26.87 -7.26
C VAL A 82 8.89 -27.55 -7.82
N ARG A 83 8.86 -28.88 -8.03
CA ARG A 83 10.00 -29.65 -8.55
C ARG A 83 10.00 -29.81 -10.08
N HIS A 84 9.04 -29.19 -10.77
CA HIS A 84 8.94 -29.15 -12.23
C HIS A 84 8.95 -27.70 -12.71
#